data_AF-A0A3N5DX92-F1
#
_entry.id   AF-A0A3N5DX92-F1
#
_cell.length_a   1.000
_cell.length_b   1.000
_cell.length_c   1.000
_cell.angle_alpha   90.00
_cell.angle_beta   90.00
_cell.angle_gamma   90.00
#
_symmetry.space_group_name_H-M   'P 1'
#
loop_
_entity.id
_entity.type
_entity.pdbx_description
1 polymer ?
#
loop_
_entity_poly.entity_id
_entity_poly.type
_entity_poly.pdbx_seq_one_letter_code
_entity_poly.pdbx_strand_id
1 'polypeptide(L)'
;MSVPSALDARGRSAVRGVGQADLMVGIPSFGNADTIGHVVRAATAGMVQYFPDLKPVLVNADGGSADDTPRVAVSTESPEYLEKMILVRPRHRLRRVAVTYRGASGKGSAVRALLEVARELRVEALVLVDSDLR
;
A
#
# COMPACT_ATOMS: atom_id res chain seq x y z
N MET A 1 -19.16 -4.84 -20.74
CA MET A 1 -17.79 -5.27 -21.12
C MET A 1 -16.95 -5.39 -19.86
N SER A 2 -16.21 -6.48 -19.68
CA SER A 2 -15.26 -6.62 -18.56
C SER A 2 -14.06 -5.71 -18.82
N VAL A 3 -13.79 -4.79 -17.90
CA VAL A 3 -12.60 -3.92 -17.98
C VAL A 3 -11.37 -4.80 -17.68
N PRO A 4 -10.32 -4.81 -18.52
CA PRO A 4 -9.12 -5.59 -18.25
C PRO A 4 -8.51 -5.24 -16.90
N SER A 5 -7.89 -6.22 -16.24
CA SER A 5 -7.19 -5.99 -14.97
C SER A 5 -6.06 -4.97 -15.14
N ALA A 6 -5.99 -4.00 -14.23
CA ALA A 6 -4.91 -3.04 -14.09
C ALA A 6 -3.66 -3.65 -13.44
N LEU A 7 -3.73 -4.90 -12.99
CA LEU A 7 -2.62 -5.63 -12.39
C LEU A 7 -2.03 -6.64 -13.37
N ASP A 8 -0.73 -6.87 -13.27
CA ASP A 8 -0.10 -8.01 -13.92
C ASP A 8 -0.32 -9.33 -13.14
N ALA A 9 0.19 -10.44 -13.67
CA ALA A 9 0.00 -11.74 -13.03
C ALA A 9 0.65 -11.82 -11.64
N ARG A 10 1.81 -11.16 -11.46
CA ARG A 10 2.54 -11.12 -10.19
C ARG A 10 1.77 -10.30 -9.15
N GLY A 11 1.31 -9.11 -9.51
CA GLY A 11 0.49 -8.25 -8.66
C GLY A 11 -0.80 -8.94 -8.23
N ARG A 12 -1.51 -9.60 -9.15
CA ARG A 12 -2.70 -10.40 -8.80
C ARG A 12 -2.38 -11.54 -7.83
N SER A 13 -1.24 -12.21 -8.00
CA SER A 13 -0.81 -13.28 -7.09
C SER A 13 -0.49 -12.74 -5.70
N ALA A 14 0.23 -11.62 -5.62
CA ALA A 14 0.57 -10.97 -4.36
C ALA A 14 -0.67 -10.52 -3.59
N VAL A 15 -1.64 -9.91 -4.29
CA VAL A 15 -2.93 -9.50 -3.71
C VAL A 15 -3.72 -10.70 -3.20
N ARG A 16 -3.83 -11.79 -3.97
CA ARG A 16 -4.46 -13.03 -3.49
C ARG A 16 -3.77 -13.60 -2.25
N GLY A 17 -2.46 -13.48 -2.15
CA GLY A 17 -1.69 -13.89 -0.96
C GLY A 17 -1.94 -13.04 0.30
N VAL A 18 -2.59 -11.88 0.18
CA VAL A 18 -3.11 -11.11 1.33
C VAL A 18 -4.49 -11.63 1.77
N GLY A 19 -5.32 -12.03 0.81
CA GLY A 19 -6.65 -12.60 1.03
C GLY A 19 -7.73 -11.54 1.28
N GLN A 20 -7.71 -10.89 2.44
CA GLN A 20 -8.69 -9.87 2.84
C GLN A 20 -7.99 -8.81 3.70
N ALA A 21 -8.47 -7.57 3.66
CA ALA A 21 -8.09 -6.49 4.59
C ALA A 21 -9.31 -5.60 4.85
N ASP A 22 -9.34 -4.90 5.99
CA ASP A 22 -10.44 -4.01 6.35
C ASP A 22 -10.08 -2.55 6.02
N LEU A 23 -8.81 -2.18 6.26
CA LEU A 23 -8.26 -0.85 5.99
C LEU A 23 -7.08 -0.96 5.02
N MET A 24 -7.13 -0.19 3.94
CA MET A 24 -6.04 -0.08 2.97
C MET A 24 -5.52 1.34 2.85
N VAL A 25 -4.20 1.50 2.93
CA VAL A 25 -3.50 2.70 2.45
C VAL A 25 -2.89 2.39 1.09
N GLY A 26 -3.34 3.09 0.06
CA GLY A 26 -2.83 3.00 -1.31
C GLY A 26 -1.90 4.16 -1.63
N ILE A 27 -0.70 3.86 -2.14
CA ILE A 27 0.30 4.85 -2.53
C ILE A 27 0.59 4.71 -4.03
N PRO A 28 0.13 5.63 -4.89
CA PRO A 28 0.61 5.71 -6.26
C PRO A 28 2.06 6.22 -6.27
N SER A 29 2.95 5.63 -7.07
CA SER A 29 4.35 6.05 -7.14
C SER A 29 5.01 5.89 -8.51
N PHE A 30 6.03 6.71 -8.77
CA PHE A 30 6.93 6.60 -9.90
C PHE A 30 8.22 7.38 -9.63
N GLY A 31 9.34 6.69 -9.37
CA GLY A 31 10.64 7.32 -9.10
C GLY A 31 10.71 8.09 -7.78
N ASN A 32 10.15 7.52 -6.70
CA ASN A 32 10.01 8.15 -5.39
C ASN A 32 10.84 7.46 -4.28
N ALA A 33 11.93 6.75 -4.62
CA ALA A 33 12.71 5.98 -3.64
C ALA A 33 13.17 6.82 -2.43
N ASP A 34 13.54 8.08 -2.67
CA ASP A 34 14.04 9.00 -1.63
C ASP A 34 12.96 9.54 -0.69
N THR A 35 11.68 9.45 -1.06
CA THR A 35 10.57 10.12 -0.35
C THR A 35 9.55 9.14 0.23
N ILE A 36 9.24 8.06 -0.49
CA ILE A 36 8.16 7.14 -0.14
C ILE A 36 8.34 6.48 1.23
N GLY A 37 9.57 6.31 1.70
CA GLY A 37 9.84 5.78 3.04
C GLY A 37 9.25 6.63 4.16
N HIS A 38 9.23 7.96 4.02
CA HIS A 38 8.57 8.83 5.00
C HIS A 38 7.06 8.57 5.03
N VAL A 39 6.43 8.53 3.86
CA VAL A 39 5.00 8.28 3.70
C VAL A 39 4.59 6.92 4.29
N VAL A 40 5.37 5.88 4.00
CA VAL A 40 5.12 4.52 4.52
C VAL A 40 5.20 4.47 6.05
N ARG A 41 6.16 5.19 6.66
CA ARG A 41 6.28 5.29 8.12
C ARG A 41 5.06 5.97 8.73
N ALA A 42 4.65 7.12 8.20
CA ALA A 42 3.48 7.86 8.68
C ALA A 42 2.18 7.03 8.53
N ALA A 43 1.96 6.42 7.36
CA ALA A 43 0.81 5.56 7.11
C ALA A 43 0.79 4.35 8.06
N THR A 44 1.94 3.71 8.26
CA THR A 44 2.08 2.58 9.19
C THR A 44 1.70 2.99 10.61
N ALA A 45 2.22 4.12 11.09
CA ALA A 45 1.89 4.64 12.41
C ALA A 45 0.39 4.92 12.56
N GLY A 46 -0.22 5.61 11.59
CA GLY A 46 -1.64 5.91 11.61
C GLY A 46 -2.52 4.66 11.68
N MET A 47 -2.25 3.68 10.81
CA MET A 47 -3.01 2.42 10.79
C MET A 47 -2.88 1.65 12.11
N VAL A 48 -1.65 1.52 12.63
CA VAL A 48 -1.38 0.68 13.81
C VAL A 48 -1.86 1.34 15.11
N GLN A 49 -1.69 2.67 15.23
CA GLN A 49 -2.03 3.40 16.45
C GLN A 49 -3.53 3.64 16.60
N TYR A 50 -4.23 4.00 15.52
CA TYR A 50 -5.63 4.43 15.59
C TYR A 50 -6.62 3.33 15.20
N PHE A 51 -6.19 2.30 14.49
CA PHE A 51 -7.04 1.19 14.04
C PHE A 51 -6.49 -0.19 14.40
N PRO A 52 -6.14 -0.44 15.68
CA PRO A 52 -5.45 -1.66 16.13
C PRO A 52 -6.27 -2.94 15.95
N ASP A 53 -7.60 -2.82 15.82
CA ASP A 53 -8.53 -3.94 15.65
C ASP A 53 -8.79 -4.28 14.18
N LEU A 54 -8.48 -3.38 13.24
CA LEU A 54 -8.67 -3.62 11.81
C LEU A 54 -7.50 -4.41 11.24
N LYS A 55 -7.75 -5.19 10.20
CA LYS A 55 -6.72 -5.90 9.41
C LYS A 55 -6.14 -4.96 8.36
N PRO A 56 -4.94 -4.39 8.56
CA PRO A 56 -4.45 -3.31 7.71
C PRO A 56 -3.55 -3.82 6.58
N VAL A 57 -3.60 -3.14 5.43
CA VAL A 57 -2.69 -3.36 4.31
C VAL A 57 -2.20 -2.04 3.72
N LEU A 58 -0.90 -1.95 3.44
CA LEU A 58 -0.33 -0.89 2.62
C LEU A 58 -0.04 -1.45 1.23
N VAL A 59 -0.51 -0.75 0.20
CA VAL A 59 -0.32 -1.16 -1.19
C VAL A 59 0.34 -0.01 -1.96
N ASN A 60 1.52 -0.26 -2.49
CA ASN A 60 2.17 0.62 -3.45
C ASN A 60 1.77 0.22 -4.87
N ALA A 61 1.24 1.16 -5.64
CA ALA A 61 0.96 1.00 -7.07
C ALA A 61 1.99 1.79 -7.89
N ASP A 62 2.99 1.08 -8.37
CA ASP A 62 4.17 1.63 -9.04
C ASP A 62 4.01 1.68 -10.55
N GLY A 63 4.47 2.77 -11.16
CA GLY A 63 4.44 3.02 -12.60
C GLY A 63 5.57 2.37 -13.41
N GLY A 64 6.29 1.41 -12.86
CA GLY A 64 7.47 0.81 -13.48
C GLY A 64 8.73 1.62 -13.19
N SER A 65 8.92 2.04 -11.94
CA SER A 65 10.10 2.79 -11.53
C SER A 65 11.38 1.99 -11.79
N ALA A 66 12.40 2.65 -12.31
CA ALA A 66 13.72 2.05 -12.53
C ALA A 66 14.61 2.08 -11.27
N ASP A 67 14.16 2.76 -10.22
CA ASP A 67 14.83 2.87 -8.93
C ASP A 67 14.24 1.88 -7.90
N ASP A 68 14.68 2.01 -6.65
CA ASP A 68 14.25 1.14 -5.55
C ASP A 68 12.86 1.50 -4.98
N THR A 69 12.05 2.36 -5.62
CA THR A 69 10.74 2.80 -5.10
C THR A 69 9.86 1.65 -4.60
N PRO A 70 9.62 0.57 -5.38
CA PRO A 70 8.78 -0.54 -4.92
C PRO A 70 9.37 -1.28 -3.71
N ARG A 71 10.70 -1.39 -3.66
CA ARG A 71 11.43 -2.04 -2.57
C ARG A 71 11.31 -1.22 -1.30
N VAL A 72 11.63 0.07 -1.34
CA VAL A 72 11.51 0.99 -0.20
C VAL A 72 10.09 0.97 0.35
N ALA A 73 9.08 0.93 -0.52
CA ALA A 73 7.67 0.91 -0.10
C ALA A 73 7.30 -0.28 0.80
N VAL A 74 7.90 -1.46 0.56
CA VAL A 74 7.56 -2.68 1.31
C VAL A 74 8.57 -3.04 2.40
N SER A 75 9.82 -2.55 2.29
CA SER A 75 10.89 -2.84 3.25
C SER A 75 11.11 -1.74 4.29
N THR A 76 10.46 -0.58 4.16
CA THR A 76 10.56 0.48 5.17
C THR A 76 10.10 -0.03 6.53
N GLU A 77 10.98 0.09 7.51
CA GLU A 77 10.71 -0.31 8.89
C GLU A 77 9.63 0.57 9.51
N SER A 78 8.87 -0.04 10.40
CA SER A 78 7.92 0.70 11.24
C SER A 78 8.69 1.66 12.15
N PRO A 79 8.17 2.86 12.45
CA PRO A 79 8.83 3.76 13.37
C PRO A 79 9.10 3.11 14.75
N GLU A 80 10.31 3.30 15.29
CA GLU A 80 10.70 2.70 16.58
C GLU A 80 9.75 3.04 17.74
N TYR A 81 9.15 4.23 17.74
CA TYR A 81 8.21 4.62 18.78
C TYR A 81 6.95 3.74 18.77
N LEU A 82 6.57 3.14 17.64
CA LEU A 82 5.46 2.20 17.60
C LEU A 82 5.77 0.94 18.43
N GLU A 83 7.02 0.48 18.44
CA GLU A 83 7.43 -0.68 19.22
C GLU A 83 7.56 -0.38 20.71
N LYS A 84 7.97 0.85 21.04
CA LYS A 84 8.30 1.26 22.41
C LYS A 84 7.14 1.91 23.18
N MET A 85 6.18 2.55 22.49
CA MET A 85 5.18 3.43 23.12
C MET A 85 3.72 3.00 22.90
N ILE A 86 3.43 2.05 22.01
CA ILE A 86 2.03 1.64 21.82
C ILE A 86 1.60 0.75 22.99
N LEU A 87 0.72 1.30 23.82
CA LEU A 87 0.05 0.58 24.92
C LEU A 87 -0.97 -0.46 24.42
N VAL A 88 -1.36 -0.38 23.14
CA VAL A 88 -2.33 -1.25 22.47
C VAL A 88 -1.63 -2.27 21.57
N ARG A 89 -1.84 -3.56 21.81
CA ARG A 89 -1.31 -4.61 20.93
C ARG A 89 -2.20 -4.76 19.69
N PRO A 90 -1.71 -4.53 18.46
CA PRO A 90 -2.52 -4.71 17.26
C PRO A 90 -2.97 -6.16 17.12
N ARG A 91 -4.24 -6.39 16.81
CA ARG A 91 -4.79 -7.73 16.58
C ARG A 91 -4.25 -8.39 15.32
N HIS A 92 -3.91 -7.57 14.33
CA HIS A 92 -3.46 -8.01 13.02
C HIS A 92 -2.11 -7.38 12.67
N ARG A 93 -1.26 -8.16 11.98
CA ARG A 93 0.00 -7.65 11.44
C ARG A 93 -0.28 -6.84 10.19
N LEU A 94 0.36 -5.67 10.08
CA LEU A 94 0.37 -4.89 8.85
C LEU A 94 1.01 -5.70 7.72
N ARG A 95 0.28 -5.83 6.60
CA ARG A 95 0.80 -6.38 5.34
C ARG A 95 1.25 -5.23 4.43
N ARG A 96 2.33 -5.42 3.68
CA ARG A 96 2.77 -4.49 2.64
C ARG A 96 2.87 -5.22 1.31
N VAL A 97 2.39 -4.60 0.23
CA VAL A 97 2.45 -5.15 -1.12
C VAL A 97 2.86 -4.04 -2.08
N ALA A 98 3.77 -4.35 -2.99
CA ALA A 98 4.03 -3.52 -4.17
C ALA A 98 3.48 -4.22 -5.41
N VAL A 99 2.76 -3.47 -6.23
CA VAL A 99 2.26 -3.93 -7.54
C VAL A 99 2.73 -2.95 -8.61
N THR A 100 3.09 -3.47 -9.78
CA THR A 100 3.30 -2.64 -10.96
C THR A 100 2.02 -2.63 -11.77
N TYR A 101 1.44 -1.45 -11.97
CA TYR A 101 0.17 -1.34 -12.69
C TYR A 101 0.37 -1.39 -14.21
N ARG A 102 -0.70 -1.75 -14.92
CA ARG A 102 -0.79 -1.75 -16.39
C ARG A 102 -1.63 -0.59 -16.87
N GLY A 103 -1.20 0.06 -17.95
CA GLY A 103 -1.95 1.13 -18.61
C GLY A 103 -1.06 2.33 -18.91
N ALA A 104 -1.69 3.45 -19.26
CA ALA A 104 -0.99 4.72 -19.48
C ALA A 104 -0.23 5.14 -18.21
N SER A 105 0.94 5.75 -18.38
CA SER A 105 1.67 6.32 -17.25
C SER A 105 0.85 7.47 -16.63
N GLY A 106 0.79 7.51 -15.30
CA GLY A 106 0.13 8.58 -14.56
C GLY A 106 -0.69 8.10 -13.35
N LYS A 107 -0.99 9.03 -12.45
CA LYS A 107 -1.72 8.79 -11.20
C LYS A 107 -3.07 8.09 -11.41
N GLY A 108 -3.78 8.37 -12.50
CA GLY A 108 -5.08 7.75 -12.81
C GLY A 108 -5.01 6.22 -12.96
N SER A 109 -3.97 5.71 -13.64
CA SER A 109 -3.74 4.26 -13.79
C SER A 109 -3.38 3.61 -12.46
N ALA A 110 -2.55 4.28 -11.65
CA ALA A 110 -2.19 3.84 -10.31
C ALA A 110 -3.42 3.76 -9.39
N VAL A 111 -4.25 4.81 -9.37
CA VAL A 111 -5.50 4.84 -8.59
C VAL A 111 -6.45 3.74 -9.06
N ARG A 112 -6.59 3.52 -10.37
CA ARG A 112 -7.38 2.39 -10.88
C ARG A 112 -6.87 1.04 -10.38
N ALA A 113 -5.56 0.83 -10.36
CA ALA A 113 -4.97 -0.38 -9.81
C ALA A 113 -5.26 -0.53 -8.31
N LEU A 114 -5.13 0.56 -7.53
CA LEU A 114 -5.45 0.57 -6.10
C LEU A 114 -6.92 0.27 -5.82
N LEU A 115 -7.84 0.81 -6.64
CA LEU A 115 -9.27 0.50 -6.56
C LEU A 115 -9.57 -0.97 -6.90
N GLU A 116 -8.87 -1.54 -7.89
CA GLU A 116 -8.99 -2.97 -8.20
C GLU A 116 -8.51 -3.84 -7.03
N VAL A 117 -7.38 -3.48 -6.40
CA VAL A 117 -6.86 -4.17 -5.20
C VAL A 117 -7.83 -4.05 -4.03
N ALA A 118 -8.34 -2.85 -3.76
CA ALA A 118 -9.31 -2.58 -2.70
C ALA A 118 -10.56 -3.46 -2.87
N ARG A 119 -11.08 -3.56 -4.11
CA ARG A 119 -12.22 -4.43 -4.44
C ARG A 119 -11.90 -5.91 -4.23
N GLU A 120 -10.74 -6.38 -4.67
CA GLU A 120 -10.32 -7.78 -4.53
C GLU A 120 -10.17 -8.18 -3.06
N LEU A 121 -9.58 -7.31 -2.25
CA LEU A 121 -9.37 -7.51 -0.81
C LEU A 121 -10.61 -7.22 0.04
N ARG A 122 -11.68 -6.70 -0.57
CA ARG A 122 -12.95 -6.33 0.08
C ARG A 122 -12.76 -5.36 1.24
N VAL A 123 -11.92 -4.34 1.02
CA VAL A 123 -11.62 -3.34 2.04
C VAL A 123 -12.84 -2.49 2.34
N GLU A 124 -13.02 -2.15 3.61
CA GLU A 124 -14.10 -1.28 4.08
C GLU A 124 -13.72 0.20 3.90
N ALA A 125 -12.42 0.51 4.01
CA ALA A 125 -11.88 1.85 3.79
C ALA A 125 -10.59 1.82 2.97
N LEU A 126 -10.52 2.71 1.98
CA LEU A 126 -9.32 3.00 1.19
C LEU A 126 -8.90 4.46 1.43
N VAL A 127 -7.67 4.66 1.86
CA VAL A 127 -7.02 5.97 1.93
C VAL A 127 -5.95 6.04 0.84
N LEU A 128 -5.98 7.09 0.03
CA LEU A 128 -4.96 7.36 -0.98
C LEU A 128 -4.01 8.43 -0.47
N VAL A 129 -2.71 8.17 -0.58
CA VAL A 129 -1.66 9.07 -0.07
C VAL A 129 -0.60 9.24 -1.15
N ASP A 130 -0.22 10.48 -1.46
CA ASP A 130 0.85 10.75 -2.41
C ASP A 130 2.22 10.26 -1.89
N SER A 131 3.09 9.84 -2.81
CA SER A 131 4.39 9.23 -2.51
C SER A 131 5.48 10.22 -2.04
N ASP A 132 5.21 11.52 -2.11
CA ASP A 132 6.18 12.60 -1.89
C ASP A 132 5.79 13.57 -0.76
N LEU A 133 4.84 13.19 0.10
CA LEU A 133 4.46 13.97 1.28
C LEU A 133 5.61 14.04 2.31
N ARG A 134 5.74 15.20 2.96
CA ARG A 134 6.80 15.53 3.92
C ARG A 134 6.26 15.89 5.29
#